data_AF-A0A1A5D4Y3-F1
#
_entry.id   AF-A0A1A5D4Y3-F1
#
_cell.length_a   1.000
_cell.length_b   1.000
_cell.length_c   1.000
_cell.angle_alpha   90.00
_cell.angle_beta   90.00
_cell.angle_gamma   90.00
#
_symmetry.space_group_name_H-M   'P 1'
#
loop_
_entity.id
_entity.type
_entity.pdbx_description
1 polymer ?
#
loop_
_entity_poly.entity_id
_entity_poly.type
_entity_poly.pdbx_seq_one_letter_code
_entity_poly.pdbx_strand_id
1 'polypeptide(L)'
;MAKQRTPSYRERREVEAAGRRASALYAQGRHEQALQLCLQTARRWPQLAVAWTDAAVNCIKLERWQEAIEHAGRALAAGGDSLALFDALSHAHCALRQWDQVRRHGLHALSLRERQFGVEPPIAHALPALPPPPGAATRERNLIAFSLFGASAKYCETAVLNVLEQPRIYPHWTCRFYIDDSVPEAIVRRLLDNGGQVVRVDEAARQWPGPMWRFLALDDAQAQRILFRDADSVISEREAEAVAQWLASDKHFHALRDNGTHTELLLAGLWGVVGGALPPLAQLARLFFAEPVASRHFADQHFLRRYVWPYARRSLLQHDSMFGFLDAAGFPGGPMPDDFHVGYAEGSPRFELPCTLAEGSRVRWTLYRREGEGEQAICDYAATVNAGRVQGHIPARYAEWIRRGEARIAVAPEA
;
A
#
# COMPACT_ATOMS: atom_id res chain seq x y z
N MET A 1 44.30 10.85 9.43
CA MET A 1 43.10 10.33 10.12
C MET A 1 42.69 11.30 11.22
N ALA A 2 41.71 12.18 10.96
CA ALA A 2 41.19 13.06 12.01
C ALA A 2 40.35 12.20 12.98
N LYS A 3 40.74 12.17 14.26
CA LYS A 3 39.97 11.50 15.32
C LYS A 3 38.55 12.09 15.34
N GLN A 4 37.54 11.25 15.20
CA GLN A 4 36.14 11.65 15.37
C GLN A 4 35.98 12.21 16.78
N ARG A 5 35.71 13.51 16.90
CA ARG A 5 35.44 14.17 18.17
C ARG A 5 34.08 13.67 18.68
N THR A 6 34.05 13.09 19.87
CA THR A 6 32.78 12.73 20.52
C THR A 6 31.95 14.01 20.73
N PRO A 7 30.68 14.05 20.29
CA PRO A 7 29.86 15.24 20.44
C PRO A 7 29.64 15.56 21.92
N SER A 8 29.74 16.83 22.28
CA SER A 8 29.39 17.31 23.62
C SER A 8 27.93 16.99 23.95
N TYR A 9 27.58 16.98 25.24
CA TYR A 9 26.19 16.80 25.67
C TYR A 9 25.24 17.81 25.02
N ARG A 10 25.69 19.07 24.90
CA ARG A 10 24.93 20.14 24.24
C ARG A 10 24.71 19.84 22.76
N GLU A 11 25.74 19.41 22.03
CA GLU A 11 25.64 19.05 20.61
C GLU A 11 24.68 17.86 20.40
N ARG A 12 24.68 16.87 21.29
CA ARG A 12 23.69 15.76 21.24
C ARG A 12 22.26 16.26 21.39
N ARG A 13 22.00 17.12 22.37
CA ARG A 13 20.66 17.72 22.55
C ARG A 13 20.23 18.58 21.38
N GLU A 14 21.16 19.33 20.77
CA GLU A 14 20.90 20.13 19.57
C GLU A 14 20.48 19.24 18.39
N VAL A 15 21.20 18.14 18.14
CA VAL A 15 20.87 17.16 17.09
C VAL A 15 19.51 16.51 17.33
N GLU A 16 19.24 16.05 18.55
CA GLU A 16 17.95 15.44 18.89
C GLU A 16 16.78 16.41 18.72
N ALA A 17 16.96 17.68 19.12
CA ALA A 17 15.93 18.71 18.96
C ALA A 17 15.68 19.01 17.48
N ALA A 18 16.73 19.10 16.66
CA ALA A 18 16.61 19.28 15.22
C ALA A 18 15.88 18.10 14.56
N GLY A 19 16.22 16.85 14.92
CA GLY A 19 15.55 15.65 14.45
C GLY A 19 14.06 15.65 14.79
N ARG A 20 13.68 15.89 16.06
CA ARG A 20 12.27 15.96 16.46
C ARG A 20 11.48 17.03 15.69
N ARG A 21 12.10 18.19 15.45
CA ARG A 21 11.48 19.27 14.68
C ARG A 21 11.32 18.91 13.20
N ALA A 22 12.31 18.24 12.60
CA ALA A 22 12.23 17.76 11.23
C ALA A 22 11.12 16.71 11.07
N SER A 23 11.03 15.72 11.98
CA SER A 23 9.95 14.74 12.00
C SER A 23 8.57 15.39 12.14
N ALA A 24 8.43 16.43 12.98
CA ALA A 24 7.19 17.16 13.14
C ALA A 24 6.78 17.92 11.86
N LEU A 25 7.73 18.58 11.19
CA LEU A 25 7.48 19.24 9.90
C LEU A 25 7.10 18.22 8.81
N TYR A 26 7.78 17.08 8.77
CA TYR A 26 7.44 15.99 7.85
C TYR A 26 6.01 15.48 8.08
N ALA A 27 5.63 15.24 9.35
CA ALA A 27 4.28 14.80 9.70
C ALA A 27 3.19 15.83 9.35
N GLN A 28 3.54 17.12 9.27
CA GLN A 28 2.66 18.21 8.84
C GLN A 28 2.63 18.38 7.30
N GLY A 29 3.32 17.54 6.53
CA GLY A 29 3.43 17.69 5.08
C GLY A 29 4.34 18.85 4.63
N ARG A 30 5.07 19.50 5.56
CA ARG A 30 5.95 20.63 5.28
C ARG A 30 7.33 20.14 4.84
N HIS A 31 7.36 19.32 3.79
CA HIS A 31 8.54 18.57 3.35
C HIS A 31 9.71 19.47 2.94
N GLU A 32 9.46 20.59 2.26
CA GLU A 32 10.53 21.53 1.89
C GLU A 32 11.23 22.12 3.13
N GLN A 33 10.45 22.48 4.16
CA GLN A 33 11.01 23.06 5.37
C GLN A 33 11.73 22.02 6.24
N ALA A 34 11.20 20.79 6.28
CA ALA A 34 11.88 19.65 6.91
C ALA A 34 13.22 19.36 6.21
N LEU A 35 13.25 19.35 4.87
CA LEU A 35 14.47 19.20 4.07
C LEU A 35 15.50 20.28 4.42
N GLN A 36 15.12 21.56 4.42
CA GLN A 36 16.05 22.64 4.76
C GLN A 36 16.65 22.47 6.17
N LEU A 37 15.86 22.04 7.14
CA LEU A 37 16.35 21.77 8.50
C LEU A 37 17.31 20.57 8.55
N CYS A 38 17.00 19.49 7.81
CA CYS A 38 17.87 18.33 7.69
C CYS A 38 19.22 18.72 7.07
N LEU A 39 19.22 19.51 6.00
CA LEU A 39 20.43 19.99 5.33
C LEU A 39 21.26 20.93 6.21
N GLN A 40 20.62 21.83 6.98
CA GLN A 40 21.32 22.67 7.96
C GLN A 40 22.02 21.82 9.03
N THR A 41 21.32 20.80 9.54
CA THR A 41 21.86 19.86 10.52
C THR A 41 23.03 19.07 9.92
N ALA A 42 22.87 18.54 8.71
CA ALA A 42 23.88 17.75 8.03
C ALA A 42 25.13 18.57 7.64
N ARG A 43 24.99 19.87 7.30
CA ARG A 43 26.14 20.77 7.09
C ARG A 43 26.96 20.96 8.37
N ARG A 44 26.30 21.05 9.52
CA ARG A 44 26.96 21.24 10.82
C ARG A 44 27.56 19.94 11.37
N TRP A 45 26.93 18.80 11.07
CA TRP A 45 27.41 17.47 11.44
C TRP A 45 27.45 16.53 10.22
N PRO A 46 28.45 16.65 9.33
CA PRO A 46 28.48 15.88 8.07
C PRO A 46 28.55 14.37 8.23
N GLN A 47 29.04 13.89 9.38
CA GLN A 47 29.14 12.47 9.73
C GLN A 47 27.85 11.91 10.36
N LEU A 48 26.82 12.75 10.54
CA LEU A 48 25.53 12.32 11.08
C LEU A 48 24.66 11.73 9.96
N ALA A 49 24.79 10.43 9.73
CA ALA A 49 24.09 9.74 8.64
C ALA A 49 22.56 9.89 8.66
N VAL A 50 21.94 9.97 9.85
CA VAL A 50 20.48 10.15 9.97
C VAL A 50 19.99 11.48 9.40
N ALA A 51 20.75 12.57 9.52
CA ALA A 51 20.33 13.87 8.95
C ALA A 51 20.33 13.85 7.42
N TRP A 52 21.29 13.15 6.80
CA TRP A 52 21.31 12.92 5.36
C TRP A 52 20.20 11.97 4.91
N THR A 53 19.89 10.94 5.72
CA THR A 53 18.79 10.01 5.47
C THR A 53 17.45 10.75 5.48
N ASP A 54 17.18 11.57 6.50
CA ASP A 54 15.94 12.34 6.60
C ASP A 54 15.82 13.37 5.47
N ALA A 55 16.94 13.97 5.02
CA ALA A 55 16.97 14.81 3.83
C ALA A 55 16.53 14.02 2.58
N ALA A 56 17.09 12.83 2.36
CA ALA A 56 16.72 11.96 1.24
C ALA A 56 15.23 11.59 1.27
N VAL A 57 14.68 11.23 2.44
CA VAL A 57 13.26 10.90 2.62
C VAL A 57 12.35 12.10 2.30
N ASN A 58 12.75 13.32 2.66
CA ASN A 58 12.00 14.52 2.27
C ASN A 58 12.08 14.79 0.76
N CYS A 59 13.23 14.56 0.13
CA CYS A 59 13.36 14.64 -1.33
C CYS A 59 12.45 13.64 -2.05
N ILE A 60 12.25 12.42 -1.52
CA ILE A 60 11.25 11.47 -2.04
C ILE A 60 9.84 12.08 -2.05
N LYS A 61 9.43 12.73 -0.96
CA LYS A 61 8.10 13.36 -0.87
C LYS A 61 7.93 14.59 -1.76
N LEU A 62 9.04 15.18 -2.20
CA LEU A 62 9.07 16.30 -3.13
C LEU A 62 9.32 15.85 -4.58
N GLU A 63 9.42 14.54 -4.82
CA GLU A 63 9.74 13.96 -6.13
C GLU A 63 11.09 14.43 -6.71
N ARG A 64 12.03 14.82 -5.83
CA ARG A 64 13.39 15.28 -6.17
C ARG A 64 14.34 14.08 -6.18
N TRP A 65 14.16 13.18 -7.15
CA TRP A 65 14.77 11.85 -7.17
C TRP A 65 16.31 11.87 -7.15
N GLN A 66 16.94 12.70 -7.98
CA GLN A 66 18.40 12.81 -8.04
C GLN A 66 18.99 13.33 -6.73
N GLU A 67 18.34 14.32 -6.11
CA GLU A 67 18.77 14.88 -4.82
C GLU A 67 18.59 13.87 -3.68
N ALA A 68 17.52 13.06 -3.73
CA ALA A 68 17.34 11.95 -2.80
C ALA A 68 18.51 10.96 -2.88
N ILE A 69 18.94 10.59 -4.09
CA ILE A 69 20.09 9.70 -4.30
C ILE A 69 21.38 10.34 -3.80
N GLU A 70 21.61 11.63 -4.08
CA GLU A 70 22.80 12.34 -3.61
C GLU A 70 22.88 12.37 -2.08
N HIS A 71 21.81 12.76 -1.41
CA HIS A 71 21.75 12.83 0.05
C HIS A 71 21.87 11.44 0.68
N ALA A 72 21.21 10.43 0.11
CA ALA A 72 21.37 9.05 0.56
C ALA A 72 22.81 8.54 0.37
N GLY A 73 23.48 8.90 -0.73
CA GLY A 73 24.89 8.61 -0.94
C GLY A 73 25.81 9.21 0.13
N ARG A 74 25.51 10.44 0.58
CA ARG A 74 26.20 11.06 1.72
C ARG A 74 25.92 10.34 3.04
N ALA A 75 24.68 9.86 3.25
CA ALA A 75 24.34 9.04 4.41
C ALA A 75 25.14 7.73 4.43
N LEU A 76 25.25 7.04 3.29
CA LEU A 76 26.06 5.82 3.15
C LEU A 76 27.54 6.10 3.43
N ALA A 77 28.09 7.19 2.89
CA ALA A 77 29.48 7.58 3.13
C ALA A 77 29.76 7.91 4.61
N ALA A 78 28.74 8.35 5.35
CA ALA A 78 28.78 8.57 6.79
C ALA A 78 28.51 7.30 7.64
N GLY A 79 28.43 6.12 7.01
CA GLY A 79 28.19 4.84 7.68
C GLY A 79 26.71 4.56 7.99
N GLY A 80 25.79 5.23 7.31
CA GLY A 80 24.35 5.00 7.47
C GLY A 80 23.94 3.59 7.03
N ASP A 81 23.23 2.89 7.91
CA ASP A 81 22.65 1.58 7.64
C ASP A 81 21.26 1.49 8.30
N SER A 82 20.24 1.99 7.60
CA SER A 82 18.87 2.07 8.16
C SER A 82 17.81 1.77 7.10
N LEU A 83 16.64 1.28 7.54
CA LEU A 83 15.52 0.97 6.63
C LEU A 83 15.12 2.18 5.78
N ALA A 84 14.94 3.34 6.41
CA ALA A 84 14.54 4.57 5.73
C ALA A 84 15.52 4.99 4.62
N LEU A 85 16.82 4.77 4.83
CA LEU A 85 17.86 5.07 3.83
C LEU A 85 17.71 4.18 2.59
N PHE A 86 17.59 2.87 2.78
CA PHE A 86 17.51 1.94 1.67
C PHE A 86 16.14 1.93 0.99
N ASP A 87 15.07 2.20 1.73
CA ASP A 87 13.74 2.44 1.15
C ASP A 87 13.77 3.69 0.25
N ALA A 88 14.39 4.79 0.70
CA ALA A 88 14.53 6.00 -0.11
C ALA A 88 15.39 5.78 -1.37
N LEU A 89 16.52 5.08 -1.25
CA LEU A 89 17.35 4.73 -2.41
C LEU A 89 16.59 3.87 -3.42
N SER A 90 15.92 2.81 -2.95
CA SER A 90 15.14 1.93 -3.83
C SER A 90 14.03 2.69 -4.55
N HIS A 91 13.31 3.56 -3.84
CA HIS A 91 12.27 4.41 -4.42
C HIS A 91 12.84 5.37 -5.47
N ALA A 92 13.85 6.17 -5.14
CA ALA A 92 14.41 7.15 -6.07
C ALA A 92 14.99 6.48 -7.33
N HIS A 93 15.72 5.38 -7.18
CA HIS A 93 16.24 4.63 -8.31
C HIS A 93 15.12 4.00 -9.15
N CYS A 94 14.02 3.56 -8.53
CA CYS A 94 12.85 3.05 -9.24
C CYS A 94 12.18 4.14 -10.08
N ALA A 95 12.03 5.34 -9.55
CA ALA A 95 11.48 6.49 -10.27
C ALA A 95 12.34 6.85 -11.50
N LEU A 96 13.66 6.62 -11.43
CA LEU A 96 14.61 6.83 -12.52
C LEU A 96 14.87 5.58 -13.38
N ARG A 97 14.14 4.47 -13.15
CA ARG A 97 14.28 3.19 -13.88
C ARG A 97 15.69 2.60 -13.83
N GLN A 98 16.41 2.82 -12.73
CA GLN A 98 17.77 2.30 -12.51
C GLN A 98 17.71 0.94 -11.81
N TRP A 99 17.29 -0.09 -12.55
CA TRP A 99 16.87 -1.39 -11.98
C TRP A 99 17.95 -2.14 -11.20
N ASP A 100 19.21 -2.10 -11.62
CA ASP A 100 20.31 -2.71 -10.85
C ASP A 100 20.46 -2.08 -9.45
N GLN A 101 20.24 -0.78 -9.37
CA GLN A 101 20.29 -0.03 -8.11
C GLN A 101 19.06 -0.31 -7.24
N VAL A 102 17.88 -0.43 -7.85
CA VAL A 102 16.65 -0.89 -7.17
C VAL A 102 16.88 -2.24 -6.54
N ARG A 103 17.37 -3.22 -7.31
CA ARG A 103 17.67 -4.56 -6.82
C ARG A 103 18.63 -4.50 -5.63
N ARG A 104 19.75 -3.78 -5.75
CA ARG A 104 20.76 -3.66 -4.71
C ARG A 104 20.21 -3.08 -3.41
N HIS A 105 19.55 -1.93 -3.48
CA HIS A 105 19.12 -1.20 -2.30
C HIS A 105 17.85 -1.80 -1.68
N GLY A 106 16.89 -2.22 -2.49
CA GLY A 106 15.69 -2.90 -2.00
C GLY A 106 15.98 -4.26 -1.36
N LEU A 107 16.90 -5.05 -1.94
CA LEU A 107 17.36 -6.31 -1.31
C LEU A 107 18.02 -6.05 0.04
N HIS A 108 18.82 -4.99 0.17
CA HIS A 108 19.43 -4.63 1.45
C HIS A 108 18.39 -4.19 2.48
N ALA A 109 17.39 -3.41 2.08
CA ALA A 109 16.27 -3.03 2.93
C ALA A 109 15.50 -4.26 3.46
N LEU A 110 15.20 -5.22 2.58
CA LEU A 110 14.56 -6.49 2.95
C LEU A 110 15.45 -7.32 3.87
N SER A 111 16.75 -7.40 3.59
CA SER A 111 17.72 -8.13 4.43
C SER A 111 17.87 -7.51 5.83
N LEU A 112 17.77 -6.19 5.96
CA LEU A 112 17.75 -5.52 7.27
C LEU A 112 16.48 -5.88 8.05
N ARG A 113 15.31 -5.82 7.41
CA ARG A 113 14.04 -6.21 8.04
C ARG A 113 14.08 -7.67 8.45
N GLU A 114 14.63 -8.53 7.60
CA GLU A 114 14.79 -9.95 7.83
C GLU A 114 15.63 -10.24 9.08
N ARG A 115 16.78 -9.56 9.22
CA ARG A 115 17.61 -9.67 10.43
C ARG A 115 16.88 -9.20 11.70
N GLN A 116 15.97 -8.23 11.58
CA GLN A 116 15.24 -7.67 12.72
C GLN A 116 14.01 -8.49 13.11
N PHE A 117 13.30 -9.06 12.14
CA PHE A 117 11.97 -9.62 12.32
C PHE A 117 11.84 -11.10 11.91
N GLY A 118 12.87 -11.69 11.30
CA GLY A 118 12.96 -13.13 11.00
C GLY A 118 13.22 -13.96 12.26
N VAL A 119 12.48 -13.70 13.32
CA VAL A 119 12.61 -14.33 14.65
C VAL A 119 11.60 -15.47 14.81
N GLU A 120 11.70 -16.19 15.92
CA GLU A 120 10.70 -17.19 16.31
C GLU A 120 9.31 -16.55 16.53
N PRO A 121 8.23 -17.21 16.11
CA PRO A 121 6.89 -16.69 16.34
C PRO A 121 6.56 -16.54 17.82
N PRO A 122 5.80 -15.50 18.19
CA PRO A 122 5.48 -15.22 19.59
C PRO A 122 4.51 -16.24 20.21
N ILE A 123 3.79 -17.01 19.39
CA ILE A 123 2.84 -18.04 19.81
C ILE A 123 3.16 -19.30 19.00
N ALA A 124 3.33 -20.45 19.66
CA ALA A 124 3.51 -21.70 18.96
C ALA A 124 2.23 -22.05 18.19
N HIS A 125 2.35 -22.32 16.89
CA HIS A 125 1.21 -22.63 16.03
C HIS A 125 1.62 -23.62 14.94
N ALA A 126 0.82 -24.65 14.73
CA ALA A 126 1.06 -25.65 13.70
C ALA A 126 0.37 -25.24 12.40
N LEU A 127 0.99 -25.55 11.26
CA LEU A 127 0.36 -25.33 9.97
C LEU A 127 -0.78 -26.35 9.76
N PRO A 128 -1.93 -25.93 9.20
CA PRO A 128 -3.01 -26.85 8.86
C PRO A 128 -2.64 -27.73 7.66
N ALA A 129 -3.51 -28.68 7.32
CA ALA A 129 -3.41 -29.33 6.01
C ALA A 129 -3.80 -28.35 4.89
N LEU A 130 -3.16 -28.48 3.72
CA LEU A 130 -3.50 -27.65 2.57
C LEU A 130 -4.91 -28.00 2.07
N PRO A 131 -5.79 -26.99 1.88
CA PRO A 131 -7.11 -27.24 1.31
C PRO A 131 -7.01 -27.60 -0.18
N PRO A 132 -8.04 -28.23 -0.77
CA PRO A 132 -8.07 -28.46 -2.22
C PRO A 132 -8.02 -27.13 -2.98
N PRO A 133 -7.56 -27.10 -4.26
CA PRO A 133 -7.58 -25.89 -5.07
C PRO A 133 -8.98 -25.24 -5.10
N PRO A 134 -9.06 -23.89 -5.23
CA PRO A 134 -10.33 -23.19 -5.39
C PRO A 134 -11.15 -23.75 -6.56
N GLY A 135 -12.42 -24.03 -6.33
CA GLY A 135 -13.36 -24.48 -7.34
C GLY A 135 -14.75 -23.91 -7.11
N ALA A 136 -15.68 -24.17 -8.02
CA ALA A 136 -17.04 -23.62 -7.95
C ALA A 136 -17.74 -23.89 -6.59
N ALA A 137 -17.60 -25.11 -6.05
CA ALA A 137 -18.21 -25.50 -4.78
C ALA A 137 -17.54 -24.88 -3.53
N THR A 138 -16.32 -24.37 -3.66
CA THR A 138 -15.56 -23.74 -2.56
C THR A 138 -15.39 -22.24 -2.75
N ARG A 139 -16.06 -21.64 -3.74
CA ARG A 139 -15.89 -20.22 -4.11
C ARG A 139 -16.01 -19.29 -2.91
N GLU A 140 -17.08 -19.44 -2.12
CA GLU A 140 -17.35 -18.59 -0.95
C GLU A 140 -16.34 -18.76 0.19
N ARG A 141 -15.51 -19.80 0.14
CA ARG A 141 -14.45 -20.09 1.11
C ARG A 141 -13.08 -19.56 0.66
N ASN A 142 -12.96 -19.04 -0.55
CA ASN A 142 -11.71 -18.46 -1.06
C ASN A 142 -11.91 -16.96 -1.24
N LEU A 143 -11.27 -16.16 -0.40
CA LEU A 143 -11.58 -14.75 -0.23
C LEU A 143 -10.51 -13.84 -0.84
N ILE A 144 -10.94 -12.74 -1.46
CA ILE A 144 -10.10 -11.57 -1.71
C ILE A 144 -10.59 -10.47 -0.77
N ALA A 145 -9.84 -10.21 0.29
CA ALA A 145 -10.25 -9.35 1.40
C ALA A 145 -9.71 -7.92 1.24
N PHE A 146 -10.62 -6.96 1.41
CA PHE A 146 -10.36 -5.52 1.28
C PHE A 146 -10.87 -4.77 2.52
N SER A 147 -10.20 -3.68 2.88
CA SER A 147 -10.74 -2.65 3.77
C SER A 147 -11.27 -1.50 2.91
N LEU A 148 -12.46 -0.98 3.21
CA LEU A 148 -13.00 0.19 2.52
C LEU A 148 -13.68 1.14 3.52
N PHE A 149 -13.26 2.40 3.52
CA PHE A 149 -13.81 3.47 4.35
C PHE A 149 -13.68 4.82 3.63
N GLY A 150 -14.57 5.74 3.97
CA GLY A 150 -14.73 7.04 3.35
C GLY A 150 -15.47 6.99 2.01
N ALA A 151 -15.72 8.17 1.46
CA ALA A 151 -16.48 8.36 0.22
C ALA A 151 -15.61 8.73 -1.00
N SER A 152 -14.29 8.62 -0.89
CA SER A 152 -13.38 9.02 -1.98
C SER A 152 -13.48 8.05 -3.16
N ALA A 153 -13.70 8.60 -4.35
CA ALA A 153 -13.70 7.87 -5.62
C ALA A 153 -12.39 7.08 -5.86
N LYS A 154 -11.26 7.56 -5.30
CA LYS A 154 -9.96 6.86 -5.35
C LYS A 154 -10.08 5.39 -4.89
N TYR A 155 -10.84 5.14 -3.83
CA TYR A 155 -11.00 3.82 -3.21
C TYR A 155 -12.34 3.17 -3.56
N CYS A 156 -13.42 3.96 -3.66
CA CYS A 156 -14.75 3.43 -3.92
C CYS A 156 -14.90 2.90 -5.36
N GLU A 157 -14.40 3.62 -6.37
CA GLU A 157 -14.52 3.15 -7.75
C GLU A 157 -13.62 1.94 -8.02
N THR A 158 -12.41 1.95 -7.48
CA THR A 158 -11.47 0.83 -7.58
C THR A 158 -11.94 -0.40 -6.80
N ALA A 159 -12.62 -0.25 -5.67
CA ALA A 159 -13.32 -1.35 -5.00
C ALA A 159 -14.41 -1.97 -5.90
N VAL A 160 -15.21 -1.14 -6.59
CA VAL A 160 -16.22 -1.65 -7.54
C VAL A 160 -15.55 -2.34 -8.73
N LEU A 161 -14.48 -1.77 -9.28
CA LEU A 161 -13.71 -2.40 -10.36
C LEU A 161 -13.15 -3.77 -9.96
N ASN A 162 -12.68 -3.92 -8.72
CA ASN A 162 -12.24 -5.22 -8.20
C ASN A 162 -13.34 -6.29 -8.27
N VAL A 163 -14.59 -5.96 -7.91
CA VAL A 163 -15.72 -6.90 -8.00
C VAL A 163 -16.10 -7.18 -9.45
N LEU A 164 -16.05 -6.16 -10.33
CA LEU A 164 -16.35 -6.33 -11.75
C LEU A 164 -15.34 -7.22 -12.49
N GLU A 165 -14.05 -7.12 -12.14
CA GLU A 165 -12.99 -7.92 -12.76
C GLU A 165 -12.89 -9.35 -12.17
N GLN A 166 -13.33 -9.55 -10.93
CA GLN A 166 -13.15 -10.81 -10.20
C GLN A 166 -13.71 -12.04 -10.92
N PRO A 167 -14.92 -12.03 -11.52
CA PRO A 167 -15.46 -13.20 -12.21
C PRO A 167 -14.57 -13.69 -13.36
N ARG A 168 -13.82 -12.78 -13.99
CA ARG A 168 -12.92 -13.10 -15.11
C ARG A 168 -11.56 -13.58 -14.61
N ILE A 169 -10.95 -12.86 -13.66
CA ILE A 169 -9.57 -13.08 -13.20
C ILE A 169 -9.50 -14.20 -12.14
N TYR A 170 -10.44 -14.24 -11.21
CA TYR A 170 -10.48 -15.16 -10.08
C TYR A 170 -11.84 -15.85 -9.93
N PRO A 171 -12.34 -16.61 -10.92
CA PRO A 171 -13.72 -17.11 -10.97
C PRO A 171 -14.17 -17.96 -9.76
N HIS A 172 -13.21 -18.54 -9.03
CA HIS A 172 -13.43 -19.40 -7.86
C HIS A 172 -13.11 -18.70 -6.53
N TRP A 173 -13.11 -17.38 -6.53
CA TRP A 173 -12.94 -16.55 -5.34
C TRP A 173 -14.12 -15.60 -5.16
N THR A 174 -14.21 -14.99 -3.99
CA THR A 174 -15.19 -13.96 -3.67
C THR A 174 -14.50 -12.73 -3.08
N CYS A 175 -14.76 -11.56 -3.66
CA CYS A 175 -14.33 -10.30 -3.06
C CYS A 175 -15.15 -10.02 -1.79
N ARG A 176 -14.48 -9.72 -0.67
CA ARG A 176 -15.11 -9.35 0.60
C ARG A 176 -14.56 -8.02 1.10
N PHE A 177 -15.44 -7.07 1.36
CA PHE A 177 -15.12 -5.73 1.83
C PHE A 177 -15.53 -5.56 3.29
N TYR A 178 -14.56 -5.22 4.13
CA TYR A 178 -14.78 -4.83 5.51
C TYR A 178 -14.92 -3.30 5.57
N ILE A 179 -16.11 -2.83 5.96
CA ILE A 179 -16.50 -1.41 5.84
C ILE A 179 -17.03 -0.81 7.13
N ASP A 180 -16.94 0.52 7.25
CA ASP A 180 -17.67 1.29 8.25
C ASP A 180 -18.83 2.09 7.61
N ASP A 181 -19.51 2.90 8.42
CA ASP A 181 -20.69 3.67 7.99
C ASP A 181 -20.33 4.90 7.12
N SER A 182 -19.04 5.18 6.89
CA SER A 182 -18.60 6.29 6.05
C SER A 182 -18.57 5.96 4.55
N VAL A 183 -18.72 4.68 4.18
CA VAL A 183 -18.85 4.25 2.79
C VAL A 183 -20.27 4.54 2.29
N PRO A 184 -20.44 5.26 1.16
CA PRO A 184 -21.77 5.57 0.64
C PRO A 184 -22.58 4.33 0.29
N GLU A 185 -23.87 4.32 0.62
CA GLU A 185 -24.78 3.19 0.36
C GLU A 185 -24.87 2.83 -1.13
N ALA A 186 -24.73 3.81 -2.02
CA ALA A 186 -24.66 3.55 -3.47
C ALA A 186 -23.45 2.69 -3.86
N ILE A 187 -22.32 2.83 -3.16
CA ILE A 187 -21.14 1.98 -3.35
C ILE A 187 -21.39 0.59 -2.78
N VAL A 188 -21.97 0.50 -1.57
CA VAL A 188 -22.35 -0.79 -0.96
C VAL A 188 -23.24 -1.62 -1.89
N ARG A 189 -24.27 -0.99 -2.49
CA ARG A 189 -25.14 -1.65 -3.47
C ARG A 189 -24.36 -2.12 -4.69
N ARG A 190 -23.52 -1.27 -5.29
CA ARG A 190 -22.68 -1.66 -6.43
C ARG A 190 -21.75 -2.83 -6.12
N LEU A 191 -21.23 -2.94 -4.89
CA LEU A 191 -20.43 -4.10 -4.47
C LEU A 191 -21.30 -5.38 -4.39
N LEU A 192 -22.45 -5.31 -3.72
CA LEU A 192 -23.36 -6.44 -3.54
C LEU A 192 -23.98 -6.92 -4.86
N ASP A 193 -24.46 -6.00 -5.69
CA ASP A 193 -25.13 -6.28 -6.98
C ASP A 193 -24.18 -6.97 -7.98
N ASN A 194 -22.87 -6.80 -7.82
CA ASN A 194 -21.85 -7.45 -8.65
C ASN A 194 -21.24 -8.71 -7.99
N GLY A 195 -21.83 -9.21 -6.90
CA GLY A 195 -21.44 -10.47 -6.25
C GLY A 195 -20.34 -10.34 -5.20
N GLY A 196 -20.01 -9.12 -4.78
CA GLY A 196 -19.14 -8.87 -3.63
C GLY A 196 -19.85 -9.13 -2.31
N GLN A 197 -19.08 -9.51 -1.29
CA GLN A 197 -19.55 -9.61 0.10
C GLN A 197 -19.19 -8.32 0.84
N VAL A 198 -20.10 -7.84 1.68
CA VAL A 198 -19.87 -6.67 2.54
C VAL A 198 -20.05 -7.06 4.00
N VAL A 199 -19.05 -6.78 4.82
CA VAL A 199 -19.06 -6.99 6.26
C VAL A 199 -18.90 -5.64 6.94
N ARG A 200 -19.91 -5.19 7.68
CA ARG A 200 -19.78 -3.98 8.50
C ARG A 200 -18.94 -4.29 9.73
N VAL A 201 -17.89 -3.52 9.98
CA VAL A 201 -17.04 -3.67 11.16
C VAL A 201 -17.79 -3.24 12.42
N ASP A 202 -17.68 -4.05 13.47
CA ASP A 202 -18.28 -3.77 14.77
C ASP A 202 -17.54 -2.66 15.52
N GLU A 203 -18.07 -2.27 16.69
CA GLU A 203 -17.50 -1.19 17.49
C GLU A 203 -16.07 -1.47 17.96
N ALA A 204 -15.74 -2.74 18.25
CA ALA A 204 -14.41 -3.13 18.69
C ALA A 204 -13.39 -3.01 17.55
N ALA A 205 -13.72 -3.51 16.37
CA ALA A 205 -12.90 -3.42 15.17
C ALA A 205 -12.75 -1.97 14.66
N ARG A 206 -13.76 -1.11 14.82
CA ARG A 206 -13.67 0.33 14.47
C ARG A 206 -12.56 1.07 15.20
N GLN A 207 -12.10 0.59 16.36
CA GLN A 207 -10.96 1.17 17.08
C GLN A 207 -9.63 0.90 16.36
N TRP A 208 -9.56 -0.18 15.58
CA TRP A 208 -8.37 -0.55 14.83
C TRP A 208 -8.15 0.44 13.68
N PRO A 209 -6.90 0.61 13.22
CA PRO A 209 -6.65 1.33 11.98
C PRO A 209 -7.37 0.67 10.79
N GLY A 210 -8.10 1.48 10.01
CA GLY A 210 -8.93 1.00 8.89
C GLY A 210 -8.26 0.00 7.93
N PRO A 211 -6.99 0.20 7.51
CA PRO A 211 -6.29 -0.75 6.64
C PRO A 211 -6.15 -2.17 7.23
N MET A 212 -6.28 -2.35 8.54
CA MET A 212 -6.22 -3.66 9.18
C MET A 212 -7.55 -4.43 9.13
N TRP A 213 -8.69 -3.79 8.83
CA TRP A 213 -9.99 -4.46 8.88
C TRP A 213 -10.12 -5.65 7.93
N ARG A 214 -9.46 -5.63 6.77
CA ARG A 214 -9.36 -6.79 5.87
C ARG A 214 -8.83 -8.04 6.58
N PHE A 215 -7.95 -7.88 7.56
CA PHE A 215 -7.38 -9.01 8.30
C PHE A 215 -8.42 -9.76 9.13
N LEU A 216 -9.59 -9.19 9.41
CA LEU A 216 -10.72 -9.89 10.03
C LEU A 216 -11.17 -11.12 9.23
N ALA A 217 -10.79 -11.24 7.94
CA ALA A 217 -10.97 -12.45 7.17
C ALA A 217 -10.23 -13.67 7.76
N LEU A 218 -9.16 -13.45 8.54
CA LEU A 218 -8.42 -14.52 9.22
C LEU A 218 -9.25 -15.25 10.29
N ASP A 219 -10.28 -14.59 10.84
CA ASP A 219 -11.17 -15.17 11.84
C ASP A 219 -12.37 -15.93 11.21
N ASP A 220 -12.51 -15.91 9.87
CA ASP A 220 -13.51 -16.73 9.18
C ASP A 220 -13.08 -18.21 9.19
N ALA A 221 -13.69 -18.98 10.08
CA ALA A 221 -13.42 -20.42 10.22
C ALA A 221 -13.77 -21.25 8.98
N GLN A 222 -14.54 -20.72 8.03
CA GLN A 222 -14.86 -21.39 6.77
C GLN A 222 -13.88 -21.04 5.65
N ALA A 223 -13.07 -19.99 5.81
CA ALA A 223 -12.12 -19.57 4.79
C ALA A 223 -11.02 -20.63 4.61
N GLN A 224 -10.81 -21.05 3.37
CA GLN A 224 -9.74 -21.97 2.95
C GLN A 224 -8.50 -21.21 2.54
N ARG A 225 -8.66 -20.12 1.79
CA ARG A 225 -7.56 -19.24 1.37
C ARG A 225 -8.04 -17.80 1.35
N ILE A 226 -7.13 -16.89 1.66
CA ILE A 226 -7.40 -15.47 1.72
C ILE A 226 -6.28 -14.74 1.02
N LEU A 227 -6.63 -13.90 0.04
CA LEU A 227 -5.76 -12.89 -0.55
C LEU A 227 -6.10 -11.54 0.08
N PHE A 228 -5.10 -10.76 0.48
CA PHE A 228 -5.32 -9.41 1.01
C PHE A 228 -4.88 -8.38 -0.02
N ARG A 229 -5.78 -7.46 -0.36
CA ARG A 229 -5.55 -6.42 -1.36
C ARG A 229 -5.91 -5.03 -0.83
N ASP A 230 -5.18 -4.02 -1.29
CA ASP A 230 -5.59 -2.62 -1.12
C ASP A 230 -6.75 -2.31 -2.07
N ALA A 231 -7.74 -1.55 -1.61
CA ALA A 231 -8.94 -1.28 -2.41
C ALA A 231 -8.64 -0.45 -3.67
N ASP A 232 -7.58 0.39 -3.64
CA ASP A 232 -7.11 1.16 -4.78
C ASP A 232 -6.22 0.40 -5.76
N SER A 233 -5.93 -0.88 -5.49
CA SER A 233 -5.25 -1.78 -6.41
C SER A 233 -6.25 -2.75 -7.02
N VAL A 234 -6.60 -2.54 -8.29
CA VAL A 234 -7.49 -3.45 -9.01
C VAL A 234 -6.73 -4.73 -9.35
N ILE A 235 -7.34 -5.88 -9.06
CA ILE A 235 -6.79 -7.20 -9.37
C ILE A 235 -6.42 -7.35 -10.85
N SER A 236 -5.41 -8.16 -11.15
CA SER A 236 -4.87 -8.31 -12.50
C SER A 236 -4.51 -9.76 -12.86
N GLU A 237 -4.46 -10.08 -14.16
CA GLU A 237 -4.02 -11.39 -14.65
C GLU A 237 -2.60 -11.74 -14.18
N ARG A 238 -1.70 -10.75 -14.15
CA ARG A 238 -0.31 -10.93 -13.75
C ARG A 238 -0.17 -11.49 -12.33
N GLU A 239 -0.98 -11.03 -11.39
CA GLU A 239 -0.99 -11.62 -10.05
C GLU A 239 -1.72 -12.95 -9.99
N ALA A 240 -2.76 -13.15 -10.82
CA ALA A 240 -3.53 -14.40 -10.85
C ALA A 240 -2.67 -15.58 -11.31
N GLU A 241 -1.77 -15.35 -12.26
CA GLU A 241 -0.76 -16.34 -12.67
C GLU A 241 0.18 -16.71 -11.52
N ALA A 242 0.67 -15.72 -10.77
CA ALA A 242 1.54 -15.96 -9.61
C ALA A 242 0.79 -16.65 -8.45
N VAL A 243 -0.49 -16.32 -8.26
CA VAL A 243 -1.38 -17.00 -7.31
C VAL A 243 -1.62 -18.44 -7.76
N ALA A 244 -1.81 -18.71 -9.05
CA ALA A 244 -1.97 -20.08 -9.56
C ALA A 244 -0.75 -20.96 -9.24
N GLN A 245 0.47 -20.43 -9.35
CA GLN A 245 1.68 -21.15 -8.92
C GLN A 245 1.70 -21.39 -7.41
N TRP A 246 1.25 -20.44 -6.59
CA TRP A 246 1.09 -20.66 -5.15
C TRP A 246 0.09 -21.76 -4.83
N LEU A 247 -1.06 -21.77 -5.51
CA LEU A 247 -2.09 -22.80 -5.35
C LEU A 247 -1.60 -24.20 -5.70
N ALA A 248 -0.64 -24.32 -6.64
CA ALA A 248 -0.01 -25.57 -7.04
C ALA A 248 1.18 -25.99 -6.14
N SER A 249 1.58 -25.15 -5.19
CA SER A 249 2.70 -25.38 -4.29
C SER A 249 2.29 -26.06 -2.97
N ASP A 250 3.28 -26.39 -2.15
CA ASP A 250 3.12 -26.87 -0.78
C ASP A 250 3.14 -25.73 0.27
N LYS A 251 3.04 -24.46 -0.16
CA LYS A 251 3.24 -23.29 0.71
C LYS A 251 1.93 -22.74 1.25
N HIS A 252 1.96 -22.34 2.53
CA HIS A 252 0.79 -21.79 3.22
C HIS A 252 0.63 -20.28 3.06
N PHE A 253 1.72 -19.59 2.69
CA PHE A 253 1.76 -18.15 2.53
C PHE A 253 2.25 -17.78 1.13
N HIS A 254 1.75 -16.66 0.63
CA HIS A 254 2.15 -16.07 -0.65
C HIS A 254 2.48 -14.60 -0.48
N ALA A 255 3.50 -14.12 -1.19
CA ALA A 255 3.85 -12.71 -1.23
C ALA A 255 4.22 -12.27 -2.66
N LEU A 256 3.86 -11.04 -3.01
CA LEU A 256 4.13 -10.44 -4.31
C LEU A 256 4.94 -9.14 -4.14
N ARG A 257 5.99 -8.97 -4.95
CA ARG A 257 6.79 -7.74 -5.04
C ARG A 257 7.05 -7.38 -6.49
N ASP A 258 6.28 -6.44 -7.00
CA ASP A 258 6.38 -6.04 -8.41
C ASP A 258 6.80 -4.57 -8.64
N ASN A 259 7.38 -3.87 -7.65
CA ASN A 259 7.80 -2.46 -7.78
C ASN A 259 8.99 -2.14 -6.87
N GLY A 260 9.82 -1.16 -7.24
CA GLY A 260 10.99 -0.77 -6.44
C GLY A 260 10.67 -0.17 -5.07
N THR A 261 9.41 0.18 -4.80
CA THR A 261 8.93 0.60 -3.47
C THR A 261 8.49 -0.55 -2.58
N HIS A 262 8.45 -1.78 -3.10
CA HIS A 262 7.95 -2.98 -2.41
C HIS A 262 8.95 -3.61 -1.44
N THR A 263 9.55 -2.79 -0.57
CA THR A 263 10.68 -3.17 0.30
C THR A 263 10.27 -3.71 1.68
N GLU A 264 9.00 -4.08 1.87
CA GLU A 264 8.51 -4.75 3.08
C GLU A 264 8.55 -6.29 2.99
N LEU A 265 8.61 -6.94 4.16
CA LEU A 265 8.68 -8.42 4.27
C LEU A 265 7.39 -9.11 3.78
N LEU A 266 6.24 -8.49 4.07
CA LEU A 266 4.96 -8.77 3.44
C LEU A 266 4.30 -7.42 3.21
N LEU A 267 3.86 -7.15 1.99
CA LEU A 267 3.08 -5.95 1.71
C LEU A 267 1.62 -6.20 2.07
N ALA A 268 1.04 -5.29 2.87
CA ALA A 268 -0.31 -5.43 3.40
C ALA A 268 -1.40 -5.70 2.35
N GLY A 269 -1.27 -5.11 1.17
CA GLY A 269 -2.16 -5.34 0.03
C GLY A 269 -1.68 -6.35 -1.00
N LEU A 270 -0.63 -7.16 -0.74
CA LEU A 270 -0.03 -8.06 -1.74
C LEU A 270 0.48 -9.38 -1.14
N TRP A 271 -0.33 -9.98 -0.26
CA TRP A 271 -0.03 -11.29 0.31
C TRP A 271 -1.26 -12.21 0.34
N GLY A 272 -1.02 -13.50 0.56
CA GLY A 272 -2.05 -14.52 0.67
C GLY A 272 -1.70 -15.55 1.73
N VAL A 273 -2.72 -16.22 2.26
CA VAL A 273 -2.58 -17.19 3.35
C VAL A 273 -3.64 -18.29 3.27
N VAL A 274 -3.27 -19.50 3.69
CA VAL A 274 -4.20 -20.60 3.95
C VAL A 274 -4.93 -20.37 5.27
N GLY A 275 -6.25 -20.55 5.29
CA GLY A 275 -7.07 -20.40 6.49
C GLY A 275 -6.56 -21.28 7.63
N GLY A 276 -6.44 -20.70 8.83
CA GLY A 276 -5.89 -21.38 10.00
C GLY A 276 -4.36 -21.52 10.04
N ALA A 277 -3.61 -20.97 9.08
CA ALA A 277 -2.13 -20.98 9.11
C ALA A 277 -1.52 -19.99 10.12
N LEU A 278 -2.33 -19.14 10.74
CA LEU A 278 -1.95 -18.23 11.81
C LEU A 278 -2.74 -18.54 13.10
N PRO A 279 -2.21 -18.18 14.29
CA PRO A 279 -3.00 -18.13 15.50
C PRO A 279 -4.25 -17.24 15.33
N PRO A 280 -5.26 -17.38 16.21
CA PRO A 280 -6.43 -16.50 16.20
C PRO A 280 -6.03 -15.02 16.18
N LEU A 281 -6.63 -14.23 15.29
CA LEU A 281 -6.22 -12.85 15.06
C LEU A 281 -6.30 -12.01 16.33
N ALA A 282 -7.31 -12.26 17.17
CA ALA A 282 -7.47 -11.59 18.47
C ALA A 282 -6.23 -11.72 19.37
N GLN A 283 -5.51 -12.84 19.33
CA GLN A 283 -4.29 -13.03 20.13
C GLN A 283 -3.13 -12.19 19.58
N LEU A 284 -2.93 -12.22 18.26
CA LEU A 284 -1.90 -11.41 17.59
C LEU A 284 -2.18 -9.92 17.73
N ALA A 285 -3.43 -9.50 17.56
CA ALA A 285 -3.88 -8.12 17.73
C ALA A 285 -3.65 -7.63 19.16
N ARG A 286 -3.94 -8.46 20.18
CA ARG A 286 -3.65 -8.12 21.58
C ARG A 286 -2.16 -7.86 21.81
N LEU A 287 -1.28 -8.66 21.22
CA LEU A 287 0.17 -8.42 21.30
C LEU A 287 0.56 -7.13 20.59
N PHE A 288 0.00 -6.88 19.40
CA PHE A 288 0.29 -5.67 18.62
C PHE A 288 -0.13 -4.38 19.35
N PHE A 289 -1.33 -4.36 19.91
CA PHE A 289 -1.88 -3.18 20.60
C PHE A 289 -1.43 -3.04 22.06
N ALA A 290 -0.58 -3.96 22.56
CA ALA A 290 0.06 -3.80 23.87
C ALA A 290 1.09 -2.64 23.88
N GLU A 291 1.58 -2.23 22.72
CA GLU A 291 2.46 -1.08 22.53
C GLU A 291 1.74 0.02 21.74
N PRO A 292 2.09 1.31 21.93
CA PRO A 292 1.52 2.39 21.13
C PRO A 292 1.78 2.21 19.63
N VAL A 293 0.73 2.33 18.82
CA VAL A 293 0.84 2.28 17.35
C VAL A 293 1.51 3.56 16.84
N ALA A 294 2.76 3.45 16.39
CA ALA A 294 3.56 4.60 15.94
C ALA A 294 2.95 5.36 14.75
N SER A 295 2.27 4.66 13.84
CA SER A 295 1.51 5.26 12.73
C SER A 295 0.27 4.43 12.46
N ARG A 296 -0.91 5.06 12.54
CA ARG A 296 -2.17 4.40 12.16
C ARG A 296 -2.18 4.04 10.66
N HIS A 297 -1.54 4.84 9.82
CA HIS A 297 -1.51 4.61 8.38
C HIS A 297 -0.67 3.39 8.00
N PHE A 298 0.43 3.11 8.71
CA PHE A 298 1.33 1.97 8.45
C PHE A 298 1.15 0.81 9.45
N ALA A 299 0.05 0.83 10.21
CA ALA A 299 -0.18 -0.12 11.29
C ALA A 299 -0.27 -1.57 10.79
N ASP A 300 -0.89 -1.78 9.64
CA ASP A 300 -0.99 -3.08 8.98
C ASP A 300 0.39 -3.62 8.57
N GLN A 301 1.25 -2.80 7.96
CA GLN A 301 2.62 -3.17 7.62
C GLN A 301 3.44 -3.52 8.87
N HIS A 302 3.28 -2.73 9.94
CA HIS A 302 3.95 -2.98 11.23
C HIS A 302 3.44 -4.27 11.91
N PHE A 303 2.14 -4.54 11.82
CA PHE A 303 1.54 -5.77 12.28
C PHE A 303 2.12 -6.96 11.51
N LEU A 304 2.12 -6.91 10.18
CA LEU A 304 2.59 -8.01 9.34
C LEU A 304 4.06 -8.34 9.58
N ARG A 305 4.95 -7.34 9.55
CA ARG A 305 6.39 -7.60 9.72
C ARG A 305 6.74 -8.21 11.08
N ARG A 306 6.03 -7.86 12.16
CA ARG A 306 6.37 -8.30 13.52
C ARG A 306 5.58 -9.53 13.98
N TYR A 307 4.33 -9.69 13.54
CA TYR A 307 3.42 -10.69 14.07
C TYR A 307 2.96 -11.74 13.05
N VAL A 308 3.15 -11.51 11.75
CA VAL A 308 2.81 -12.48 10.69
C VAL A 308 4.05 -13.07 10.03
N TRP A 309 5.05 -12.24 9.72
CA TRP A 309 6.29 -12.69 9.07
C TRP A 309 6.98 -13.87 9.75
N PRO A 310 7.09 -13.95 11.10
CA PRO A 310 7.68 -15.11 11.77
C PRO A 310 7.05 -16.45 11.38
N TYR A 311 5.75 -16.47 11.08
CA TYR A 311 5.05 -17.66 10.58
C TYR A 311 5.24 -17.81 9.06
N ALA A 312 5.01 -16.73 8.32
CA ALA A 312 4.99 -16.76 6.86
C ALA A 312 6.30 -17.29 6.28
N ARG A 313 7.45 -16.82 6.78
CA ARG A 313 8.80 -17.21 6.34
C ARG A 313 9.07 -18.72 6.37
N ARG A 314 8.29 -19.50 7.14
CA ARG A 314 8.47 -20.96 7.29
C ARG A 314 7.79 -21.77 6.18
N SER A 315 6.83 -21.18 5.47
CA SER A 315 6.07 -21.83 4.40
C SER A 315 5.59 -20.79 3.38
N LEU A 316 6.55 -20.12 2.74
CA LEU A 316 6.31 -19.02 1.81
C LEU A 316 6.62 -19.43 0.36
N LEU A 317 5.72 -19.10 -0.56
CA LEU A 317 6.07 -18.87 -1.96
C LEU A 317 6.03 -17.36 -2.22
N GLN A 318 6.99 -16.83 -2.95
CA GLN A 318 7.03 -15.41 -3.26
C GLN A 318 7.42 -15.18 -4.70
N HIS A 319 6.80 -14.18 -5.32
CA HIS A 319 7.13 -13.72 -6.65
C HIS A 319 7.66 -12.29 -6.56
N ASP A 320 8.84 -12.07 -7.14
CA ASP A 320 9.60 -10.83 -7.05
C ASP A 320 10.21 -10.51 -8.41
N SER A 321 9.84 -9.36 -8.98
CA SER A 321 10.44 -8.87 -10.23
C SER A 321 11.57 -7.86 -10.00
N MET A 322 11.93 -7.58 -8.74
CA MET A 322 12.76 -6.45 -8.35
C MET A 322 14.03 -6.86 -7.60
N PHE A 323 13.92 -7.63 -6.52
CA PHE A 323 14.98 -7.70 -5.52
C PHE A 323 15.67 -9.07 -5.45
N GLY A 324 14.93 -10.16 -5.63
CA GLY A 324 15.44 -11.52 -5.45
C GLY A 324 15.71 -11.87 -3.98
N PHE A 325 14.93 -11.31 -3.07
CA PHE A 325 15.04 -11.58 -1.63
C PHE A 325 14.59 -13.02 -1.32
N LEU A 326 15.33 -13.78 -0.50
CA LEU A 326 15.05 -15.18 -0.13
C LEU A 326 14.72 -16.10 -1.32
N ASP A 327 15.52 -16.00 -2.40
CA ASP A 327 15.39 -16.83 -3.61
C ASP A 327 13.96 -16.83 -4.21
N ALA A 328 13.32 -15.66 -4.21
CA ALA A 328 11.99 -15.48 -4.79
C ALA A 328 11.93 -15.91 -6.27
N ALA A 329 10.79 -16.48 -6.66
CA ALA A 329 10.51 -16.78 -8.05
C ALA A 329 10.28 -15.49 -8.86
N GLY A 330 10.55 -15.52 -10.15
CA GLY A 330 10.08 -14.46 -11.06
C GLY A 330 8.56 -14.57 -11.29
N PHE A 331 7.93 -13.48 -11.73
CA PHE A 331 6.53 -13.54 -12.16
C PHE A 331 6.38 -14.43 -13.41
N PRO A 332 5.29 -15.22 -13.54
CA PRO A 332 5.12 -16.15 -14.66
C PRO A 332 5.07 -15.45 -16.02
N GLY A 333 4.32 -14.35 -16.12
CA GLY A 333 4.29 -13.46 -17.29
C GLY A 333 5.56 -12.64 -17.55
N GLY A 334 6.66 -12.90 -16.84
CA GLY A 334 7.97 -12.27 -17.08
C GLY A 334 8.21 -10.98 -16.29
N PRO A 335 9.16 -10.12 -16.74
CA PRO A 335 9.54 -8.90 -16.02
C PRO A 335 8.37 -7.92 -15.85
N MET A 336 8.52 -6.97 -14.91
CA MET A 336 7.50 -5.93 -14.67
C MET A 336 7.27 -5.11 -15.97
N PRO A 337 6.01 -4.89 -16.39
CA PRO A 337 5.69 -3.99 -17.50
C PRO A 337 6.12 -2.53 -17.26
N ASP A 338 6.20 -1.75 -18.34
CA ASP A 338 6.66 -0.36 -18.28
C ASP A 338 5.67 0.62 -17.64
N ASP A 339 4.37 0.34 -17.77
CA ASP A 339 3.25 1.20 -17.37
C ASP A 339 2.40 0.59 -16.25
N PHE A 340 2.78 -0.57 -15.74
CA PHE A 340 2.01 -1.33 -14.76
C PHE A 340 2.89 -2.12 -13.80
N HIS A 341 2.44 -2.21 -12.56
CA HIS A 341 2.90 -3.21 -11.60
C HIS A 341 1.73 -3.71 -10.76
N VAL A 342 1.84 -4.95 -10.29
CA VAL A 342 0.89 -5.51 -9.33
C VAL A 342 0.89 -4.68 -8.05
N GLY A 343 -0.28 -4.25 -7.60
CA GLY A 343 -0.44 -3.38 -6.41
C GLY A 343 -0.33 -1.88 -6.67
N TYR A 344 -0.26 -1.46 -7.94
CA TYR A 344 -0.35 -0.04 -8.26
C TYR A 344 -1.68 0.58 -7.79
N ALA A 345 -1.64 1.82 -7.31
CA ALA A 345 -2.83 2.57 -6.92
C ALA A 345 -3.54 3.12 -8.16
N GLU A 346 -4.39 2.30 -8.79
CA GLU A 346 -5.12 2.63 -10.02
C GLU A 346 -6.00 3.87 -9.86
N GLY A 347 -6.53 4.12 -8.66
CA GLY A 347 -7.34 5.31 -8.34
C GLY A 347 -6.55 6.60 -8.12
N SER A 348 -5.22 6.59 -8.28
CA SER A 348 -4.36 7.76 -8.01
C SER A 348 -4.50 8.95 -8.98
N PRO A 349 -4.84 8.78 -10.27
CA PRO A 349 -5.01 9.91 -11.18
C PRO A 349 -6.02 10.93 -10.66
N ARG A 350 -5.72 12.20 -10.89
CA ARG A 350 -6.51 13.34 -10.42
C ARG A 350 -6.92 14.19 -11.62
N PHE A 351 -8.18 14.60 -11.64
CA PHE A 351 -8.67 15.61 -12.57
C PHE A 351 -8.81 16.95 -11.85
N GLU A 352 -8.74 18.02 -12.62
CA GLU A 352 -9.10 19.38 -12.19
C GLU A 352 -9.91 20.04 -13.30
N LEU A 353 -11.08 20.57 -12.95
CA LEU A 353 -11.97 21.27 -13.87
C LEU A 353 -12.27 22.67 -13.34
N PRO A 354 -12.20 23.71 -14.19
CA PRO A 354 -12.70 25.03 -13.83
C PRO A 354 -14.19 24.97 -13.46
N CYS A 355 -14.59 25.74 -12.45
CA CYS A 355 -15.97 25.85 -12.02
C CYS A 355 -16.34 27.31 -11.79
N THR A 356 -17.47 27.73 -12.35
CA THR A 356 -17.97 29.11 -12.25
C THR A 356 -18.86 29.34 -11.02
N LEU A 357 -19.21 28.28 -10.29
CA LEU A 357 -19.97 28.39 -9.05
C LEU A 357 -19.12 29.02 -7.94
N ALA A 358 -19.79 29.60 -6.94
CA ALA A 358 -19.12 30.33 -5.86
C ALA A 358 -18.17 29.42 -5.05
N GLU A 359 -17.10 29.99 -4.50
CA GLU A 359 -16.19 29.30 -3.59
C GLU A 359 -16.96 28.63 -2.43
N GLY A 360 -16.62 27.38 -2.12
CA GLY A 360 -17.32 26.62 -1.08
C GLY A 360 -18.66 26.01 -1.51
N SER A 361 -19.13 26.25 -2.74
CA SER A 361 -20.35 25.63 -3.25
C SER A 361 -20.24 24.11 -3.25
N ARG A 362 -21.31 23.45 -2.80
CA ARG A 362 -21.49 22.01 -2.88
C ARG A 362 -21.91 21.61 -4.28
N VAL A 363 -21.20 20.66 -4.85
CA VAL A 363 -21.41 20.19 -6.23
C VAL A 363 -21.36 18.68 -6.28
N ARG A 364 -21.92 18.11 -7.34
CA ARG A 364 -21.67 16.73 -7.74
C ARG A 364 -20.96 16.72 -9.08
N TRP A 365 -19.96 15.85 -9.20
CA TRP A 365 -19.37 15.54 -10.49
C TRP A 365 -19.73 14.12 -10.90
N THR A 366 -20.09 13.97 -12.17
CA THR A 366 -20.48 12.69 -12.76
C THR A 366 -19.58 12.38 -13.93
N LEU A 367 -19.00 11.18 -13.97
CA LEU A 367 -18.31 10.67 -15.15
C LEU A 367 -19.34 10.03 -16.09
N TYR A 368 -19.43 10.53 -17.31
CA TYR A 368 -20.23 9.96 -18.39
C TYR A 368 -19.33 9.28 -19.40
N ARG A 369 -19.68 8.05 -19.80
CA ARG A 369 -19.05 7.34 -20.93
C ARG A 369 -19.99 7.34 -22.11
N ARG A 370 -19.47 7.56 -23.31
CA ARG A 370 -20.22 7.46 -24.56
C ARG A 370 -20.57 6.00 -24.84
N GLU A 371 -21.84 5.73 -25.08
CA GLU A 371 -22.35 4.43 -25.50
C GLU A 371 -23.31 4.62 -26.67
N GLY A 372 -22.88 4.22 -27.88
CA GLY A 372 -23.65 4.48 -29.11
C GLY A 372 -23.86 5.98 -29.36
N GLU A 373 -25.12 6.39 -29.53
CA GLU A 373 -25.51 7.80 -29.67
C GLU A 373 -25.74 8.51 -28.32
N GLY A 374 -25.69 7.77 -27.20
CA GLY A 374 -25.99 8.27 -25.87
C GLY A 374 -24.79 8.34 -24.93
N GLU A 375 -25.07 8.66 -23.67
CA GLU A 375 -24.10 8.66 -22.59
C GLU A 375 -24.64 7.90 -21.38
N GLN A 376 -23.78 7.09 -20.77
CA GLN A 376 -24.05 6.35 -19.56
C GLN A 376 -23.30 6.99 -18.38
N ALA A 377 -24.00 7.24 -17.28
CA ALA A 377 -23.36 7.66 -16.04
C ALA A 377 -22.60 6.47 -15.41
N ILE A 378 -21.29 6.59 -15.27
CA ILE A 378 -20.42 5.56 -14.70
C ILE A 378 -20.31 5.70 -13.19
N CYS A 379 -20.07 6.93 -12.72
CA CYS A 379 -19.96 7.22 -11.30
C CYS A 379 -20.27 8.68 -11.00
N ASP A 380 -20.62 8.95 -9.75
CA ASP A 380 -21.13 10.25 -9.31
C ASP A 380 -20.76 10.53 -7.85
N TYR A 381 -20.10 11.66 -7.61
CA TYR A 381 -19.51 11.98 -6.32
C TYR A 381 -19.70 13.44 -5.94
N ALA A 382 -19.93 13.66 -4.65
CA ALA A 382 -19.96 15.00 -4.09
C ALA A 382 -18.54 15.60 -4.02
N ALA A 383 -18.45 16.91 -4.26
CA ALA A 383 -17.25 17.70 -4.10
C ALA A 383 -17.60 19.12 -3.64
N THR A 384 -16.57 19.91 -3.35
CA THR A 384 -16.71 21.32 -3.01
C THR A 384 -15.85 22.13 -3.97
N VAL A 385 -16.38 23.26 -4.45
CA VAL A 385 -15.60 24.21 -5.24
C VAL A 385 -14.51 24.82 -4.37
N ASN A 386 -13.25 24.68 -4.81
CA ASN A 386 -12.10 25.25 -4.13
C ASN A 386 -11.20 25.95 -5.15
N ALA A 387 -10.84 27.21 -4.87
CA ALA A 387 -10.05 28.06 -5.75
C ALA A 387 -10.61 28.11 -7.19
N GLY A 388 -11.94 28.20 -7.32
CA GLY A 388 -12.63 28.21 -8.62
C GLY A 388 -12.51 26.90 -9.43
N ARG A 389 -12.22 25.78 -8.76
CA ARG A 389 -12.05 24.46 -9.38
C ARG A 389 -12.83 23.38 -8.65
N VAL A 390 -13.14 22.31 -9.38
CA VAL A 390 -13.57 21.03 -8.85
C VAL A 390 -12.51 20.01 -9.17
N GLN A 391 -12.13 19.23 -8.16
CA GLN A 391 -11.08 18.22 -8.27
C GLN A 391 -11.54 16.92 -7.64
N GLY A 392 -11.02 15.82 -8.18
CA GLY A 392 -11.33 14.49 -7.70
C GLY A 392 -10.36 13.48 -8.27
N HIS A 393 -10.43 12.26 -7.73
CA HIS A 393 -9.67 11.13 -8.22
C HIS A 393 -10.54 10.23 -9.09
N ILE A 394 -9.94 9.65 -10.12
CA ILE A 394 -10.59 8.66 -10.98
C ILE A 394 -9.61 7.52 -11.27
N PRO A 395 -10.09 6.27 -11.41
CA PRO A 395 -9.29 5.17 -11.92
C PRO A 395 -8.53 5.53 -13.21
N ALA A 396 -7.30 5.02 -13.35
CA ALA A 396 -6.46 5.25 -14.52
C ALA A 396 -7.15 4.87 -15.83
N ARG A 397 -7.93 3.77 -15.85
CA ARG A 397 -8.72 3.37 -17.02
C ARG A 397 -9.81 4.39 -17.39
N TYR A 398 -10.38 5.10 -16.42
CA TYR A 398 -11.35 6.16 -16.69
C TYR A 398 -10.66 7.41 -17.23
N ALA A 399 -9.47 7.73 -16.71
CA ALA A 399 -8.65 8.82 -17.23
C ALA A 399 -8.21 8.57 -18.69
N GLU A 400 -7.95 7.32 -19.07
CA GLU A 400 -7.71 6.91 -20.46
C GLU A 400 -8.94 7.17 -21.36
N TRP A 401 -10.16 6.80 -20.92
CA TRP A 401 -11.38 7.09 -21.69
C TRP A 401 -11.55 8.57 -21.97
N ILE A 402 -11.28 9.43 -20.98
CA ILE A 402 -11.35 10.89 -21.16
C ILE A 402 -10.31 11.34 -22.19
N ARG A 403 -9.06 10.86 -22.10
CA ARG A 403 -7.99 11.20 -23.06
C ARG A 403 -8.31 10.78 -24.49
N ARG A 404 -9.07 9.70 -24.67
CA ARG A 404 -9.53 9.22 -25.98
C ARG A 404 -10.81 9.91 -26.47
N GLY A 405 -11.42 10.78 -25.68
CA GLY A 405 -12.69 11.43 -26.00
C GLY A 405 -13.90 10.48 -25.91
N GLU A 406 -13.75 9.36 -25.21
CA GLU A 406 -14.80 8.35 -24.98
C GLU A 406 -15.61 8.65 -23.72
N ALA A 407 -15.11 9.52 -22.84
CA ALA A 407 -15.78 9.91 -21.60
C ALA A 407 -15.59 11.40 -21.30
N ARG A 408 -16.49 11.96 -20.51
CA ARG A 408 -16.43 13.34 -20.02
C ARG A 408 -16.92 13.42 -18.57
N ILE A 409 -16.43 14.42 -17.84
CA ILE A 409 -16.93 14.73 -16.50
C ILE A 409 -17.86 15.94 -16.61
N ALA A 410 -19.05 15.84 -16.03
CA ALA A 410 -19.97 16.96 -15.84
C ALA A 410 -19.96 17.38 -14.38
N VAL A 411 -20.16 18.67 -14.11
CA VAL A 411 -20.30 19.22 -12.75
C VAL A 411 -21.66 19.91 -12.66
N ALA A 412 -22.43 19.60 -11.63
CA ALA A 412 -23.71 20.21 -11.33
C ALA A 412 -23.78 20.65 -9.86
N PRO A 413 -24.56 21.69 -9.52
CA PRO A 413 -24.86 22.03 -8.13
C PRO A 413 -25.47 20.82 -7.39
N GLU A 414 -25.07 20.62 -6.13
CA GLU A 414 -25.76 19.66 -5.25
C GLU A 414 -27.10 20.31 -4.83
N ALA A 415 -28.21 19.62 -5.11
CA ALA A 415 -29.58 20.12 -4.90
C ALA A 415 -29.98 20.20 -3.43
#